data_AF-A0A542DUR9-F1
#
_entry.id   AF-A0A542DUR9-F1
#
_cell.length_a   1.000
_cell.length_b   1.000
_cell.length_c   1.000
_cell.angle_alpha   90.00
_cell.angle_beta   90.00
_cell.angle_gamma   90.00
#
_symmetry.space_group_name_H-M   'P 1'
#
loop_
_entity.id
_entity.type
_entity.pdbx_description
1 polymer ?
#
loop_
_entity_poly.entity_id
_entity_poly.type
_entity_poly.pdbx_seq_one_letter_code
_entity_poly.pdbx_strand_id
1 'polypeptide(L)'
;MPERSDRREQLGDSEWTVSQARELVHELRRVVLGGPEYDGIELFLSLCEYLDDLHGTDAARGRYGFGSFSEGAELDELAAAVQAVRGPETGWDEDSNRLVQPVNAAVTLAEGRELIGLLESREEWERQLGLSLRALYAYLDQLYGGPGLFNQLLTRRERERVAAG
;
A
#
# COMPACT_ATOMS: atom_id res chain seq x y z
N MET A 1 -25.08 17.29 0.58
CA MET A 1 -23.73 17.55 1.12
C MET A 1 -23.03 16.22 1.39
N PRO A 2 -22.48 15.54 0.37
CA PRO A 2 -21.54 14.44 0.53
C PRO A 2 -20.15 14.91 0.06
N GLU A 3 -19.29 15.39 0.95
CA GLU A 3 -17.95 15.90 0.54
C GLU A 3 -16.80 15.44 1.46
N ARG A 4 -17.09 14.68 2.52
CA ARG A 4 -16.07 14.26 3.50
C ARG A 4 -15.72 12.78 3.46
N SER A 5 -16.61 11.89 3.01
CA SER A 5 -16.30 10.46 2.87
C SER A 5 -15.44 10.20 1.62
N ASP A 6 -15.79 10.79 0.48
CA ASP A 6 -15.14 10.54 -0.81
C ASP A 6 -13.64 10.91 -0.82
N ARG A 7 -13.23 11.84 0.04
CA ARG A 7 -11.83 12.31 0.12
C ARG A 7 -10.88 11.34 0.82
N ARG A 8 -11.40 10.48 1.71
CA ARG A 8 -10.60 9.45 2.42
C ARG A 8 -10.40 8.20 1.58
N GLU A 9 -11.30 7.99 0.63
CA GLU A 9 -11.22 6.91 -0.33
C GLU A 9 -10.32 7.27 -1.52
N GLN A 10 -10.03 8.56 -1.75
CA GLN A 10 -9.14 9.01 -2.81
C GLN A 10 -7.68 8.61 -2.58
N LEU A 11 -7.03 8.14 -3.66
CA LEU A 11 -5.63 7.73 -3.67
C LEU A 11 -4.69 8.92 -3.90
N GLY A 12 -4.60 9.80 -2.89
CA GLY A 12 -3.73 11.00 -2.96
C GLY A 12 -4.19 11.96 -4.05
N ASP A 13 -3.30 12.25 -5.02
CA ASP A 13 -3.60 13.11 -6.17
C ASP A 13 -4.26 12.34 -7.35
N SER A 14 -4.49 11.04 -7.20
CA SER A 14 -5.22 10.23 -8.18
C SER A 14 -6.69 10.64 -8.25
N GLU A 15 -7.27 10.58 -9.44
CA GLU A 15 -8.71 10.73 -9.65
C GLU A 15 -9.49 9.51 -9.16
N TRP A 16 -8.80 8.40 -8.90
CA TRP A 16 -9.41 7.15 -8.44
C TRP A 16 -9.54 7.08 -6.92
N THR A 17 -10.67 6.56 -6.49
CA THR A 17 -10.80 5.98 -5.14
C THR A 17 -10.11 4.62 -5.05
N VAL A 18 -9.85 4.12 -3.84
CA VAL A 18 -9.31 2.76 -3.59
C VAL A 18 -10.14 1.70 -4.31
N SER A 19 -11.47 1.76 -4.17
CA SER A 19 -12.39 0.80 -4.80
C SER A 19 -12.33 0.86 -6.33
N GLN A 20 -12.34 2.06 -6.92
CA GLN A 20 -12.25 2.23 -8.38
C GLN A 20 -10.89 1.77 -8.92
N ALA A 21 -9.79 2.12 -8.24
CA ALA A 21 -8.46 1.70 -8.64
C ALA A 21 -8.32 0.18 -8.62
N ARG A 22 -8.82 -0.50 -7.57
CA ARG A 22 -8.84 -1.97 -7.51
C ARG A 22 -9.62 -2.59 -8.66
N GLU A 23 -10.84 -2.09 -8.93
CA GLU A 23 -11.66 -2.57 -10.04
C GLU A 23 -10.92 -2.43 -11.38
N LEU A 24 -10.48 -1.22 -11.72
CA LEU A 24 -9.80 -0.92 -12.97
C LEU A 24 -8.48 -1.69 -13.13
N VAL A 25 -7.67 -1.77 -12.07
CA VAL A 25 -6.40 -2.53 -12.10
C VAL A 25 -6.65 -4.02 -12.31
N HIS A 26 -7.70 -4.59 -11.72
CA HIS A 26 -8.12 -5.97 -12.02
C HIS A 26 -8.52 -6.15 -13.48
N GLU A 27 -9.17 -5.16 -14.10
CA GLU A 27 -9.49 -5.21 -15.52
C GLU A 27 -8.24 -5.15 -16.39
N LEU A 28 -7.36 -4.20 -16.08
CA LEU A 28 -6.09 -3.98 -16.78
C LEU A 28 -5.17 -5.20 -16.71
N ARG A 29 -5.12 -5.89 -15.57
CA ARG A 29 -4.36 -7.14 -15.39
C ARG A 29 -4.71 -8.22 -16.43
N ARG A 30 -5.93 -8.19 -16.98
CA ARG A 30 -6.38 -9.15 -18.01
C ARG A 30 -5.86 -8.83 -19.41
N VAL A 31 -5.46 -7.57 -19.66
CA VAL A 31 -5.13 -7.06 -21.00
C VAL A 31 -3.68 -6.57 -21.13
N VAL A 32 -3.08 -6.10 -20.04
CA VAL A 32 -1.67 -5.72 -19.96
C VAL A 32 -0.86 -6.99 -19.67
N LEU A 33 0.02 -7.37 -20.60
CA LEU A 33 0.67 -8.69 -20.59
C LEU A 33 2.14 -8.67 -20.12
N GLY A 34 2.69 -7.50 -19.81
CA GLY A 34 4.07 -7.37 -19.34
C GLY A 34 4.58 -5.93 -19.36
N GLY A 35 5.84 -5.78 -18.97
CA GLY A 35 6.51 -4.48 -18.88
C GLY A 35 6.21 -3.72 -17.59
N PRO A 36 6.74 -2.49 -17.46
CA PRO A 36 6.61 -1.68 -16.25
C PRO A 36 5.15 -1.46 -15.83
N GLU A 37 4.24 -1.37 -16.80
CA GLU A 37 2.82 -1.20 -16.55
C GLU A 37 2.21 -2.44 -15.85
N TYR A 38 2.59 -3.65 -16.28
CA TYR A 38 2.18 -4.89 -15.62
C TYR A 38 2.79 -5.01 -14.22
N ASP A 39 4.07 -4.66 -14.07
CA ASP A 39 4.75 -4.67 -12.78
C ASP A 39 4.07 -3.70 -11.79
N GLY A 40 3.61 -2.55 -12.28
CA GLY A 40 2.87 -1.57 -11.50
C GLY A 40 1.51 -2.09 -11.04
N ILE A 41 0.81 -2.82 -11.93
CA ILE A 41 -0.47 -3.48 -11.63
C ILE A 41 -0.28 -4.50 -10.50
N GLU A 42 0.70 -5.39 -10.63
CA GLU A 42 0.96 -6.43 -9.62
C GLU A 42 1.44 -5.84 -8.29
N LEU A 43 2.27 -4.80 -8.33
CA LEU A 43 2.71 -4.07 -7.15
C LEU A 43 1.51 -3.41 -6.44
N PHE A 44 0.64 -2.73 -7.18
CA PHE A 44 -0.53 -2.08 -6.60
C PHE A 44 -1.45 -3.08 -5.89
N LEU A 45 -1.78 -4.20 -6.56
CA LEU A 45 -2.61 -5.25 -6.00
C LEU A 45 -1.97 -5.86 -4.76
N SER A 46 -0.68 -6.16 -4.81
CA SER A 46 0.03 -6.76 -3.67
C SER A 46 0.10 -5.82 -2.46
N LEU A 47 0.25 -4.50 -2.67
CA LEU A 47 0.22 -3.53 -1.58
C LEU A 47 -1.19 -3.36 -1.00
N CYS A 48 -2.23 -3.42 -1.83
CA CYS A 48 -3.61 -3.45 -1.37
C CYS A 48 -3.90 -4.69 -0.51
N GLU A 49 -3.48 -5.88 -0.95
CA GLU A 49 -3.60 -7.13 -0.18
C GLU A 49 -2.83 -7.04 1.14
N TYR A 50 -1.62 -6.47 1.12
CA TYR A 50 -0.85 -6.24 2.33
C TYR A 50 -1.57 -5.32 3.32
N LEU A 51 -2.21 -4.25 2.84
CA LEU A 51 -2.99 -3.34 3.66
C LEU A 51 -4.29 -3.98 4.16
N ASP A 52 -4.93 -4.84 3.37
CA ASP A 52 -6.09 -5.65 3.81
C ASP A 52 -5.72 -6.52 5.02
N ASP A 53 -4.55 -7.17 4.95
CA ASP A 53 -4.02 -7.96 6.05
C ASP A 53 -3.75 -7.10 7.31
N LEU A 54 -3.25 -5.86 7.17
CA LEU A 54 -2.95 -4.98 8.29
C LEU A 54 -4.20 -4.39 8.96
N HIS A 55 -5.15 -3.91 8.17
CA HIS A 55 -6.41 -3.37 8.68
C HIS A 55 -7.32 -4.46 9.24
N GLY A 56 -7.04 -5.73 8.92
CA GLY A 56 -7.74 -6.88 9.41
C GLY A 56 -9.15 -7.01 8.84
N THR A 57 -9.84 -8.05 9.29
CA THR A 57 -11.27 -8.26 9.03
C THR A 57 -11.99 -8.35 10.37
N ASP A 58 -12.70 -7.28 10.73
CA ASP A 58 -13.58 -7.27 11.90
C ASP A 58 -15.03 -7.32 11.42
N ALA A 59 -15.50 -8.55 11.20
CA ALA A 59 -16.87 -8.83 10.79
C ALA A 59 -17.90 -8.35 11.83
N ALA A 60 -17.54 -8.25 13.12
CA ALA A 60 -18.43 -7.77 14.17
C ALA A 60 -18.61 -6.24 14.16
N ARG A 61 -17.60 -5.51 13.67
CA ARG A 61 -17.65 -4.05 13.45
C ARG A 61 -17.91 -3.65 12.00
N GLY A 62 -18.11 -4.62 11.10
CA GLY A 62 -18.36 -4.39 9.68
C GLY A 62 -17.16 -3.82 8.90
N ARG A 63 -15.93 -3.97 9.41
CA ARG A 63 -14.70 -3.53 8.72
C ARG A 63 -14.12 -4.69 7.92
N TYR A 64 -13.89 -4.46 6.64
CA TYR A 64 -13.35 -5.45 5.71
C TYR A 64 -12.12 -4.87 5.00
N GLY A 65 -10.93 -5.07 5.59
CA GLY A 65 -9.67 -4.69 4.96
C GLY A 65 -9.51 -3.18 4.71
N PHE A 66 -8.63 -2.86 3.76
CA PHE A 66 -8.25 -1.51 3.37
C PHE A 66 -9.17 -0.97 2.27
N GLY A 67 -10.11 -0.12 2.66
CA GLY A 67 -10.99 0.63 1.75
C GLY A 67 -10.74 2.14 1.70
N SER A 68 -9.95 2.67 2.64
CA SER A 68 -9.67 4.10 2.80
C SER A 68 -8.42 4.30 3.65
N PHE A 69 -7.77 5.46 3.50
CA PHE A 69 -6.66 5.82 4.40
C PHE A 69 -7.17 6.16 5.80
N SER A 70 -6.55 5.56 6.82
CA SER A 70 -6.75 5.99 8.20
C SER A 70 -6.12 7.35 8.43
N GLU A 71 -6.74 8.14 9.30
CA GLU A 71 -6.31 9.51 9.62
C GLU A 71 -6.37 9.74 11.14
N GLY A 72 -5.56 10.68 11.63
CA GLY A 72 -5.56 11.09 13.04
C GLY A 72 -5.33 9.91 13.98
N ALA A 73 -6.18 9.79 15.00
CA ALA A 73 -6.03 8.76 16.03
C ALA A 73 -6.00 7.32 15.46
N GLU A 74 -6.76 7.02 14.41
CA GLU A 74 -6.77 5.68 13.81
C GLU A 74 -5.45 5.36 13.12
N LEU A 75 -4.86 6.35 12.44
CA LEU A 75 -3.54 6.22 11.85
C LEU A 75 -2.48 6.04 12.93
N ASP A 76 -2.54 6.82 14.00
CA ASP A 76 -1.60 6.77 15.12
C ASP A 76 -1.66 5.40 15.83
N GLU A 77 -2.86 4.85 16.04
CA GLU A 77 -3.07 3.52 16.61
C GLU A 77 -2.47 2.42 15.72
N LEU A 78 -2.75 2.45 14.41
CA LEU A 78 -2.21 1.47 13.48
C LEU A 78 -0.68 1.57 13.35
N ALA A 79 -0.14 2.79 13.30
CA ALA A 79 1.30 3.03 13.27
C ALA A 79 1.97 2.52 14.56
N ALA A 80 1.36 2.77 15.73
CA ALA A 80 1.86 2.25 17.00
C ALA A 80 1.84 0.71 17.04
N ALA A 81 0.80 0.07 16.49
CA ALA A 81 0.73 -1.39 16.38
C ALA A 81 1.83 -1.95 15.47
N VAL A 82 2.05 -1.34 14.30
CA VAL A 82 3.15 -1.70 13.38
C VAL A 82 4.51 -1.57 14.07
N GLN A 83 4.75 -0.45 14.76
CA GLN A 83 6.00 -0.20 15.49
C GLN A 83 6.20 -1.17 16.65
N ALA A 84 5.15 -1.50 17.40
CA ALA A 84 5.21 -2.44 18.52
C ALA A 84 5.55 -3.87 18.07
N VAL A 85 5.13 -4.27 16.87
CA VAL A 85 5.45 -5.58 16.30
C VAL A 85 6.89 -5.65 15.79
N ARG A 86 7.41 -4.56 15.19
CA ARG A 86 8.82 -4.47 14.79
C ARG A 86 9.80 -4.38 15.96
N GLY A 87 9.38 -3.82 17.10
CA GLY A 87 10.22 -3.60 18.27
C GLY A 87 11.18 -2.40 18.13
N PRO A 88 11.80 -1.95 19.24
CA PRO A 88 12.70 -0.79 19.27
C PRO A 88 14.07 -1.03 18.61
N GLU A 89 14.41 -2.28 18.28
CA GLU A 89 15.66 -2.65 17.62
C GLU A 89 15.37 -3.36 16.30
N THR A 90 15.29 -2.57 15.23
CA THR A 90 15.83 -3.03 13.94
C THR A 90 16.71 -1.91 13.43
N GLY A 91 17.93 -1.86 13.98
CA GLY A 91 19.04 -1.31 13.23
C GLY A 91 19.04 -1.98 11.86
N TRP A 92 19.32 -1.19 10.83
CA TRP A 92 19.56 -1.69 9.48
C TRP A 92 20.48 -2.90 9.57
N ASP A 93 19.94 -4.09 9.41
CA ASP A 93 20.76 -5.28 9.29
C ASP A 93 21.21 -5.31 7.83
N GLU A 94 22.52 -5.12 7.60
CA GLU A 94 23.12 -5.18 6.26
C GLU A 94 22.96 -6.58 5.63
N ASP A 95 22.75 -7.64 6.44
CA ASP A 95 22.34 -8.97 5.97
C ASP A 95 20.81 -9.08 5.76
N SER A 96 20.01 -8.17 6.33
CA SER A 96 18.59 -7.93 6.00
C SER A 96 18.44 -7.09 4.73
N ASN A 97 19.29 -7.38 3.75
CA ASN A 97 19.26 -6.88 2.40
C ASN A 97 17.98 -7.35 1.69
N ARG A 98 16.81 -6.80 2.06
CA ARG A 98 15.54 -7.27 1.52
C ARG A 98 14.56 -6.13 1.35
N LEU A 99 14.72 -5.47 0.22
CA LEU A 99 13.59 -5.02 -0.58
C LEU A 99 12.76 -6.29 -0.94
N VAL A 100 11.96 -6.78 0.02
CA VAL A 100 11.15 -7.98 -0.18
C VAL A 100 10.15 -7.65 -1.27
N GLN A 101 10.22 -8.37 -2.39
CA GLN A 101 9.17 -8.28 -3.41
C GLN A 101 7.82 -8.56 -2.74
N PRO A 102 6.79 -7.76 -2.99
CA PRO A 102 5.43 -8.18 -2.70
C PRO A 102 5.21 -9.58 -3.29
N VAL A 103 4.44 -10.43 -2.59
CA VAL A 103 4.34 -11.87 -2.88
C VAL A 103 3.94 -12.17 -4.33
N ASN A 104 3.30 -11.21 -5.02
CA ASN A 104 2.85 -11.34 -6.39
C ASN A 104 3.44 -10.29 -7.36
N ALA A 105 4.38 -9.45 -6.95
CA ALA A 105 4.97 -8.42 -7.82
C ALA A 105 6.39 -8.78 -8.25
N ALA A 106 6.72 -8.56 -9.53
CA ALA A 106 8.04 -8.84 -10.08
C ALA A 106 9.11 -7.81 -9.63
N VAL A 107 8.68 -6.66 -9.10
CA VAL A 107 9.53 -5.58 -8.63
C VAL A 107 9.66 -5.58 -7.11
N THR A 108 10.84 -5.24 -6.64
CA THR A 108 11.11 -5.02 -5.22
C THR A 108 10.49 -3.69 -4.73
N LEU A 109 10.45 -3.46 -3.41
CA LEU A 109 9.91 -2.21 -2.86
C LEU A 109 10.71 -0.95 -3.26
N ALA A 110 12.02 -1.04 -3.47
CA ALA A 110 12.77 0.14 -3.96
C ALA A 110 12.53 0.38 -5.44
N GLU A 111 12.56 -0.69 -6.25
CA GLU A 111 12.23 -0.58 -7.68
C GLU A 111 10.79 -0.06 -7.87
N GLY A 112 9.87 -0.40 -6.96
CA GLY A 112 8.52 0.16 -6.93
C GLY A 112 8.48 1.68 -6.79
N ARG A 113 9.42 2.29 -6.04
CA ARG A 113 9.52 3.75 -5.93
C ARG A 113 10.02 4.40 -7.21
N GLU A 114 10.95 3.75 -7.92
CA GLU A 114 11.40 4.21 -9.23
C GLU A 114 10.29 4.05 -10.28
N LEU A 115 9.58 2.93 -10.22
CA LEU A 115 8.45 2.61 -11.11
C LEU A 115 7.32 3.63 -10.99
N ILE A 116 7.04 4.15 -9.79
CA ILE A 116 6.09 5.25 -9.59
C ILE A 116 6.45 6.44 -10.49
N GLY A 117 7.70 6.91 -10.46
CA GLY A 117 8.12 8.06 -11.26
C GLY A 117 7.99 7.79 -12.76
N LEU A 118 8.28 6.56 -13.19
CA LEU A 118 8.08 6.15 -14.58
C LEU A 118 6.60 6.19 -14.98
N LEU A 119 5.71 5.62 -14.17
CA LEU A 119 4.27 5.57 -14.44
C LEU A 119 3.62 6.96 -14.39
N GLU A 120 4.02 7.81 -13.45
CA GLU A 120 3.53 9.20 -13.34
C GLU A 120 3.90 10.07 -14.55
N SER A 121 5.01 9.73 -15.23
CA SER A 121 5.41 10.40 -16.47
C SER A 121 4.62 9.97 -17.72
N ARG A 122 3.80 8.92 -17.60
CA ARG A 122 2.90 8.45 -18.66
C ARG A 122 1.61 9.26 -18.68
N GLU A 123 0.70 8.87 -19.56
CA GLU A 123 -0.60 9.51 -19.73
C GLU A 123 -1.71 8.61 -19.19
N GLU A 124 -2.94 9.13 -19.16
CA GLU A 124 -4.16 8.37 -18.85
C GLU A 124 -4.08 7.47 -17.60
N TRP A 125 -4.34 6.18 -17.74
CA TRP A 125 -4.51 5.25 -16.62
C TRP A 125 -3.18 4.86 -15.98
N GLU A 126 -2.08 4.82 -16.74
CA GLU A 126 -0.74 4.55 -16.23
C GLU A 126 -0.34 5.65 -15.23
N ARG A 127 -0.65 6.90 -15.56
CA ARG A 127 -0.43 8.03 -14.66
C ARG A 127 -1.25 7.90 -13.37
N GLN A 128 -2.52 7.55 -13.47
CA GLN A 128 -3.38 7.34 -12.30
C GLN A 128 -2.89 6.19 -11.43
N LEU A 129 -2.38 5.11 -12.02
CA LEU A 129 -1.73 4.01 -11.31
C LEU A 129 -0.46 4.48 -10.58
N GLY A 130 0.38 5.28 -11.23
CA GLY A 130 1.57 5.87 -10.61
C GLY A 130 1.22 6.75 -9.39
N LEU A 131 0.26 7.66 -9.54
CA LEU A 131 -0.23 8.51 -8.44
C LEU A 131 -0.81 7.69 -7.29
N SER A 132 -1.53 6.61 -7.63
CA SER A 132 -2.13 5.70 -6.65
C SER A 132 -1.06 4.96 -5.86
N LEU A 133 -0.04 4.41 -6.53
CA LEU A 133 1.10 3.79 -5.89
C LEU A 133 1.85 4.78 -4.99
N ARG A 134 2.08 6.02 -5.44
CA ARG A 134 2.70 7.06 -4.60
C ARG A 134 1.92 7.30 -3.30
N ALA A 135 0.59 7.35 -3.37
CA ALA A 135 -0.26 7.49 -2.19
C ALA A 135 -0.13 6.29 -1.24
N LEU A 136 -0.13 5.06 -1.76
CA LEU A 136 0.06 3.84 -0.95
C LEU A 136 1.43 3.84 -0.26
N TYR A 137 2.51 4.17 -0.97
CA TYR A 137 3.85 4.26 -0.38
C TYR A 137 3.94 5.34 0.69
N ALA A 138 3.33 6.51 0.47
CA ALA A 138 3.31 7.58 1.46
C ALA A 138 2.55 7.19 2.73
N TYR A 139 1.43 6.48 2.59
CA TYR A 139 0.67 5.96 3.72
C TYR A 139 1.45 4.89 4.49
N LEU A 140 2.07 3.95 3.78
CA LEU A 140 2.92 2.93 4.38
C LEU A 140 4.14 3.55 5.07
N ASP A 141 4.75 4.57 4.49
CA ASP A 141 5.83 5.34 5.12
C ASP A 141 5.38 5.92 6.47
N GLN A 142 4.18 6.51 6.55
CA GLN A 142 3.63 7.02 7.80
C GLN A 142 3.43 5.92 8.85
N LEU A 143 2.89 4.76 8.45
CA LEU A 143 2.73 3.61 9.36
C LEU A 143 4.07 3.11 9.91
N TYR A 144 5.14 3.22 9.11
CA TYR A 144 6.48 2.77 9.47
C TYR A 144 7.33 3.86 10.15
N GLY A 145 6.74 5.01 10.47
CA GLY A 145 7.39 6.07 11.27
C GLY A 145 7.89 7.27 10.48
N GLY A 146 7.61 7.37 9.19
CA GLY A 146 7.87 8.56 8.39
C GLY A 146 8.36 8.30 6.95
N PRO A 147 8.59 9.39 6.19
CA PRO A 147 8.94 9.32 4.77
C PRO A 147 10.16 8.43 4.49
N GLY A 148 10.01 7.49 3.56
CA GLY A 148 11.06 6.55 3.15
C GLY A 148 11.34 5.39 4.11
N LEU A 149 10.61 5.27 5.23
CA LEU A 149 10.85 4.20 6.21
C LEU A 149 10.17 2.87 5.85
N PHE A 150 9.20 2.88 4.93
CA PHE A 150 8.66 1.64 4.39
C PHE A 150 9.61 1.05 3.35
N ASN A 151 10.39 0.06 3.78
CA ASN A 151 11.38 -0.63 2.96
C ASN A 151 11.31 -2.17 3.03
N GLN A 152 10.47 -2.70 3.92
CA GLN A 152 10.32 -4.14 4.13
C GLN A 152 8.93 -4.44 4.68
N LEU A 153 8.31 -5.48 4.12
CA LEU A 153 7.02 -6.02 4.55
C LEU A 153 7.14 -6.74 5.89
N LEU A 154 6.15 -6.53 6.76
CA LEU A 154 5.88 -7.45 7.88
C LEU A 154 5.59 -8.86 7.34
N THR A 155 6.12 -9.87 8.02
CA THR A 155 5.78 -11.28 7.81
C THR A 155 4.29 -11.52 8.11
N ARG A 156 3.73 -12.63 7.60
CA ARG A 156 2.31 -12.97 7.84
C ARG A 156 1.95 -12.96 9.32
N ARG A 157 2.77 -13.57 10.17
CA ARG A 157 2.54 -13.63 11.62
C ARG A 157 2.59 -12.24 12.28
N GLU A 158 3.43 -11.36 11.78
CA GLU A 158 3.50 -9.97 12.25
C GLU A 158 2.26 -9.19 11.82
N ARG A 159 1.78 -9.36 10.58
CA ARG A 159 0.53 -8.75 10.12
C ARG A 159 -0.68 -9.23 10.93
N GLU A 160 -0.77 -10.53 11.20
CA GLU A 160 -1.82 -11.10 12.07
C GLU A 160 -1.78 -10.49 13.49
N ARG A 161 -0.61 -10.15 14.01
CA ARG A 161 -0.47 -9.45 15.30
C ARG A 161 -0.88 -7.99 15.23
N VAL A 162 -0.57 -7.28 14.14
CA VAL A 162 -1.01 -5.89 13.94
C VAL A 162 -2.53 -5.83 13.83
N ALA A 163 -3.13 -6.72 13.03
CA ALA A 163 -4.58 -6.76 12.83
C ALA A 163 -5.40 -7.18 14.08
N ALA A 164 -4.75 -7.82 15.05
CA ALA A 164 -5.39 -8.25 16.31
C ALA A 164 -5.24 -7.22 17.44
N GLY A 165 -4.43 -6.18 17.26
CA GLY A 165 -4.21 -5.08 18.21
C GLY A 165 -5.29 -4.01 18.10
#